data_AF-A0A1H6W7B6-F1
#
_entry.id   AF-A0A1H6W7B6-F1
#
_cell.length_a   1.000
_cell.length_b   1.000
_cell.length_c   1.000
_cell.angle_alpha   90.00
_cell.angle_beta   90.00
_cell.angle_gamma   90.00
#
_symmetry.space_group_name_H-M   'P 1'
#
loop_
_entity.id
_entity.type
_entity.pdbx_description
1 polymer ?
#
loop_
_entity_poly.entity_id
_entity_poly.type
_entity_poly.pdbx_seq_one_letter_code
_entity_poly.pdbx_strand_id
1 'polypeptide(L)'
;MVQVTYPGVYIQERASGVRTITGVATSIAAFVGYTRKGVPDKAVAITSFSDFERGYGGLDHDSPLSYAVRQFYANGGSQALVVRVASGFASAAFVLSDDTPAPVLDVTAASPGSWANSLRIAIDRTAVRNPDAEFNLVVQQLGSDGVTLQTLETHRNLNLDANSPQYAVSVVNGASAAVTLARRALVFADTGFAVGTDSATLAWPINPAARTITGVLDGTTPFTLAVGAGPFADLAAVIAAVTAAITAAGVVGLAASETGADGTAGTDHLRLASAAAGESSAVTIGGGAFGGLAALLGLGLANGGREFTGSAEHRPAVVAAPLPAPGTPGVDGVRAGAVELVGSPLAKTGMQALLDTDLFNLLVIPETFDMTDAQAAAVIASAADLCENRRAFYILDAPSGKTLANIAAWANGVTQTRNAAVYFPPVRIVDPLDGLRPRAMPPSGTLAGVYARTDATRGVWKAPAGTDATLNGVIDLGLPVSDLENGNLNPHGINVLRSFPAYGRVVWGARTTRGADAQADEYKYVPIRRLALFLEESLYRGTQWVVFEPNDEPLWAQIRLNLGVFMNGLFRQGAFQGSTPQEAYFVKCDKETTTQADRNLGIVNIEVGFAPLKPAEFVVITIQQVIGDLS
;
A
#
# COMPACT_ATOMS: atom_id res chain seq x y z
N MET A 1 19.39 35.11 -28.04
CA MET A 1 19.59 35.56 -29.44
C MET A 1 21.03 35.26 -29.79
N VAL A 2 21.33 34.58 -30.91
CA VAL A 2 22.71 34.28 -31.29
C VAL A 2 23.32 35.52 -31.92
N GLN A 3 24.44 35.99 -31.39
CA GLN A 3 25.15 37.13 -31.95
C GLN A 3 25.99 36.64 -33.13
N VAL A 4 25.57 37.01 -34.35
CA VAL A 4 26.25 36.62 -35.60
C VAL A 4 27.34 37.63 -35.93
N THR A 5 28.58 37.16 -36.09
CA THR A 5 29.76 38.03 -36.23
C THR A 5 30.53 37.82 -37.53
N TYR A 6 30.19 36.80 -38.34
CA TYR A 6 30.81 36.55 -39.64
C TYR A 6 29.88 35.73 -40.56
N PRO A 7 30.11 35.73 -41.88
CA PRO A 7 29.33 34.90 -42.81
C PRO A 7 29.57 33.41 -42.52
N GLY A 8 28.52 32.67 -42.18
CA GLY A 8 28.58 31.24 -41.86
C GLY A 8 27.20 30.67 -41.49
N VAL A 9 27.10 29.34 -41.38
CA VAL A 9 25.89 28.66 -40.87
C VAL A 9 26.02 28.52 -39.36
N TYR A 10 25.11 29.16 -38.63
CA TYR A 10 25.05 29.07 -37.17
C TYR A 10 24.00 28.04 -36.76
N ILE A 11 24.41 26.98 -36.07
CA ILE A 11 23.50 25.99 -35.49
C ILE A 11 23.12 26.50 -34.10
N GLN A 12 21.85 26.84 -33.93
CA GLN A 12 21.26 27.09 -32.61
C GLN A 12 20.33 25.92 -32.29
N GLU A 13 20.72 25.07 -31.34
CA GLU A 13 19.78 24.11 -30.77
C GLU A 13 18.73 24.86 -29.96
N ARG A 14 17.52 24.96 -30.52
CA ARG A 14 16.33 25.25 -29.73
C ARG A 14 15.81 23.91 -29.24
N ALA A 15 15.79 23.71 -27.93
CA ALA A 15 15.10 22.56 -27.35
C ALA A 15 13.66 22.55 -27.88
N SER A 16 13.26 21.46 -28.54
CA SER A 16 11.88 21.27 -28.97
C SER A 16 11.02 21.10 -27.72
N GLY A 17 10.34 22.16 -27.30
CA GLY A 17 9.56 22.24 -26.05
C GLY A 17 8.26 21.44 -26.05
N VAL A 18 8.11 20.43 -26.92
CA VAL A 18 6.91 19.60 -26.97
C VAL A 18 6.99 18.57 -25.85
N ARG A 19 6.15 18.73 -24.84
CA ARG A 19 5.99 17.77 -23.73
C ARG A 19 4.66 17.06 -23.91
N THR A 20 4.70 15.78 -24.24
CA THR A 20 3.51 15.00 -24.54
C THR A 20 2.68 14.76 -23.27
N ILE A 21 1.41 15.18 -23.29
CA ILE A 21 0.44 14.80 -22.28
C ILE A 21 -0.10 13.42 -22.61
N THR A 22 -0.09 12.52 -21.62
CA THR A 22 -0.66 11.18 -21.73
C THR A 22 -1.93 11.11 -20.90
N GLY A 23 -2.96 10.45 -21.43
CA GLY A 23 -4.20 10.24 -20.69
C GLY A 23 -3.97 9.38 -19.46
N VAL A 24 -4.62 9.73 -18.35
CA VAL A 24 -4.61 8.89 -17.13
C VAL A 24 -5.42 7.61 -17.32
N ALA A 25 -5.28 6.65 -16.40
CA ALA A 25 -6.18 5.51 -16.36
C ALA A 25 -7.63 5.98 -16.18
N THR A 26 -8.60 5.26 -16.75
CA THR A 26 -10.03 5.65 -16.76
C THR A 26 -10.92 4.79 -15.86
N SER A 27 -10.41 3.65 -15.39
CA SER A 27 -11.20 2.61 -14.74
C SER A 27 -10.50 1.87 -13.59
N ILE A 28 -9.57 2.52 -12.88
CA ILE A 28 -9.05 1.99 -11.62
C ILE A 28 -10.18 2.06 -10.59
N ALA A 29 -10.68 0.89 -10.16
CA ALA A 29 -11.84 0.81 -9.26
C ALA A 29 -11.42 0.65 -7.80
N ALA A 30 -11.80 1.59 -6.95
CA ALA A 30 -11.64 1.53 -5.51
C ALA A 30 -12.86 0.86 -4.86
N PHE A 31 -12.65 -0.28 -4.23
CA PHE A 31 -13.63 -1.02 -3.45
C PHE A 31 -13.40 -0.76 -1.96
N VAL A 32 -14.42 -0.26 -1.27
CA VAL A 32 -14.38 0.01 0.16
C VAL A 32 -15.45 -0.82 0.87
N GLY A 33 -15.07 -1.60 1.87
CA GLY A 33 -15.99 -2.50 2.56
C GLY A 33 -15.30 -3.58 3.39
N TYR A 34 -16.11 -4.49 3.93
CA TYR A 34 -15.61 -5.56 4.78
C TYR A 34 -14.89 -6.65 3.98
N THR A 35 -13.79 -7.15 4.53
CA THR A 35 -13.12 -8.39 4.09
C THR A 35 -12.66 -9.18 5.30
N ARG A 36 -12.61 -10.51 5.15
CA ARG A 36 -12.24 -11.43 6.25
C ARG A 36 -10.81 -11.21 6.74
N LYS A 37 -9.85 -11.01 5.83
CA LYS A 37 -8.44 -10.70 6.17
C LYS A 37 -7.96 -9.47 5.40
N GLY A 38 -6.72 -9.08 5.65
CA GLY A 38 -6.04 -7.94 5.02
C GLY A 38 -5.76 -6.82 6.02
N VAL A 39 -4.91 -5.87 5.64
CA VAL A 39 -4.60 -4.71 6.49
C VAL A 39 -5.82 -3.77 6.45
N PRO A 40 -6.45 -3.44 7.60
CA PRO A 40 -7.56 -2.50 7.66
C PRO A 40 -7.08 -1.08 7.33
N ASP A 41 -7.99 -0.24 6.84
CA ASP A 41 -7.76 1.20 6.63
C ASP A 41 -6.57 1.53 5.71
N LYS A 42 -6.23 0.59 4.81
CA LYS A 42 -5.17 0.77 3.83
C LYS A 42 -5.66 0.36 2.46
N ALA A 43 -5.50 1.25 1.49
CA ALA A 43 -5.76 0.95 0.10
C ALA A 43 -4.61 0.12 -0.48
N VAL A 44 -4.91 -1.09 -0.97
CA VAL A 44 -3.94 -1.95 -1.62
C VAL A 44 -4.37 -2.24 -3.05
N ALA A 45 -3.45 -2.07 -3.99
CA ALA A 45 -3.68 -2.37 -5.39
C ALA A 45 -3.66 -3.89 -5.63
N ILE A 46 -4.63 -4.36 -6.40
CA ILE A 46 -4.75 -5.73 -6.88
C ILE A 46 -5.06 -5.72 -8.39
N THR A 47 -4.64 -6.79 -9.07
CA THR A 47 -4.79 -6.93 -10.53
C THR A 47 -5.64 -8.13 -10.94
N SER A 48 -6.03 -8.96 -9.99
CA SER A 48 -6.84 -10.14 -10.25
C SER A 48 -7.70 -10.53 -9.04
N PHE A 49 -8.71 -11.36 -9.26
CA PHE A 49 -9.47 -11.96 -8.17
C PHE A 49 -8.63 -12.92 -7.32
N SER A 50 -7.64 -13.60 -7.90
CA SER A 50 -6.73 -14.47 -7.14
C SER A 50 -5.80 -13.68 -6.20
N ASP A 51 -5.44 -12.44 -6.55
CA ASP A 51 -4.76 -11.54 -5.60
C ASP A 51 -5.68 -11.16 -4.44
N PHE A 52 -6.97 -10.93 -4.73
CA PHE A 52 -7.97 -10.69 -3.70
C PHE A 52 -8.15 -11.90 -2.77
N GLU A 53 -8.21 -13.14 -3.28
CA GLU A 53 -8.29 -14.35 -2.46
C GLU A 53 -7.07 -14.48 -1.53
N ARG A 54 -5.87 -14.21 -2.05
CA ARG A 54 -4.62 -14.28 -1.31
C ARG A 54 -4.50 -13.18 -0.25
N GLY A 55 -4.91 -11.95 -0.56
CA GLY A 55 -4.80 -10.81 0.35
C GLY A 55 -5.96 -10.65 1.33
N TYR A 56 -7.18 -11.01 0.94
CA TYR A 56 -8.42 -10.59 1.62
C TYR A 56 -9.38 -11.71 2.02
N GLY A 57 -9.17 -12.95 1.56
CA GLY A 57 -9.88 -14.14 2.07
C GLY A 57 -10.86 -14.75 1.09
N GLY A 58 -10.96 -14.19 -0.11
CA GLY A 58 -11.89 -14.64 -1.14
C GLY A 58 -13.32 -14.28 -0.81
N LEU A 59 -14.26 -15.10 -1.26
CA LEU A 59 -15.68 -14.86 -1.01
C LEU A 59 -16.01 -15.04 0.47
N ASP A 60 -16.84 -14.13 0.98
CA ASP A 60 -17.40 -14.19 2.33
C ASP A 60 -18.86 -13.74 2.29
N HIS A 61 -19.75 -14.51 2.95
CA HIS A 61 -21.19 -14.26 2.94
C HIS A 61 -21.56 -12.88 3.50
N ASP A 62 -20.77 -12.39 4.46
CA ASP A 62 -20.94 -11.09 5.14
C ASP A 62 -20.22 -9.95 4.43
N SER A 63 -19.54 -10.22 3.30
CA SER A 63 -18.82 -9.25 2.49
C SER A 63 -19.45 -9.09 1.12
N PRO A 64 -20.40 -8.15 0.93
CA PRO A 64 -20.86 -7.75 -0.40
C PRO A 64 -19.69 -7.30 -1.31
N LEU A 65 -18.63 -6.74 -0.70
CA LEU A 65 -17.41 -6.35 -1.39
C LEU A 65 -16.73 -7.52 -2.09
N SER A 66 -16.62 -8.68 -1.45
CA SER A 66 -15.97 -9.85 -2.04
C SER A 66 -16.65 -10.28 -3.35
N TYR A 67 -17.98 -10.24 -3.40
CA TYR A 67 -18.76 -10.53 -4.59
C TYR A 67 -18.64 -9.42 -5.64
N ALA A 68 -18.61 -8.15 -5.22
CA ALA A 68 -18.44 -7.01 -6.12
C ALA A 68 -17.08 -7.04 -6.84
N VAL A 69 -15.99 -7.34 -6.12
CA VAL A 69 -14.65 -7.49 -6.70
C VAL A 69 -14.61 -8.66 -7.70
N ARG A 70 -15.25 -9.80 -7.37
CA ARG A 70 -15.38 -10.93 -8.31
C ARG A 70 -16.10 -10.51 -9.59
N GLN A 71 -17.23 -9.81 -9.46
CA GLN A 71 -18.03 -9.35 -10.59
C GLN A 71 -17.28 -8.32 -11.44
N PHE A 72 -16.49 -7.45 -10.83
CA PHE A 72 -15.66 -6.47 -11.53
C PHE A 72 -14.70 -7.14 -12.50
N TYR A 73 -13.89 -8.10 -12.02
CA TYR A 73 -12.96 -8.83 -12.87
C TYR A 73 -13.69 -9.69 -13.92
N ALA A 74 -14.79 -10.34 -13.55
CA ALA A 74 -15.60 -11.13 -14.50
C ALA A 74 -16.23 -10.27 -15.62
N ASN A 75 -16.41 -8.97 -15.39
CA ASN A 75 -16.99 -8.04 -16.35
C ASN A 75 -15.95 -7.20 -17.10
N GLY A 76 -14.65 -7.48 -16.96
CA GLY A 76 -13.58 -6.82 -17.73
C GLY A 76 -12.84 -5.72 -16.98
N GLY A 77 -13.00 -5.64 -15.66
CA GLY A 77 -12.11 -4.88 -14.79
C GLY A 77 -10.68 -5.45 -14.79
N SER A 78 -9.67 -4.58 -14.65
CA SER A 78 -8.25 -4.97 -14.72
C SER A 78 -7.42 -4.52 -13.52
N GLN A 79 -7.73 -3.36 -12.94
CA GLN A 79 -7.03 -2.81 -11.79
C GLN A 79 -8.02 -2.36 -10.74
N ALA A 80 -7.81 -2.80 -9.50
CA ALA A 80 -8.62 -2.38 -8.37
C ALA A 80 -7.76 -1.99 -7.17
N LEU A 81 -8.27 -1.07 -6.36
CA LEU A 81 -7.79 -0.77 -5.02
C LEU A 81 -8.80 -1.33 -4.04
N VAL A 82 -8.36 -2.04 -3.02
CA VAL A 82 -9.25 -2.56 -1.97
C VAL A 82 -8.88 -1.92 -0.65
N VAL A 83 -9.89 -1.33 0.00
CA VAL A 83 -9.81 -0.83 1.36
C VAL A 83 -10.68 -1.71 2.24
N ARG A 84 -10.02 -2.44 3.13
CA ARG A 84 -10.70 -3.24 4.16
C ARG A 84 -11.18 -2.32 5.27
N VAL A 85 -12.48 -2.40 5.58
CA VAL A 85 -13.10 -1.72 6.71
C VAL A 85 -13.81 -2.77 7.57
N ALA A 86 -13.31 -2.98 8.79
CA ALA A 86 -13.84 -3.96 9.74
C ALA A 86 -13.84 -3.34 11.14
N SER A 87 -14.71 -3.83 12.03
CA SER A 87 -14.74 -3.43 13.44
C SER A 87 -14.40 -4.62 14.33
N GLY A 88 -13.80 -4.39 15.50
CA GLY A 88 -13.48 -5.46 16.46
C GLY A 88 -12.42 -6.45 16.00
N PHE A 89 -11.58 -6.07 15.03
CA PHE A 89 -10.42 -6.88 14.63
C PHE A 89 -9.28 -6.74 15.65
N ALA A 90 -8.43 -7.76 15.73
CA ALA A 90 -7.24 -7.76 16.60
C ALA A 90 -6.08 -8.52 15.96
N SER A 91 -4.85 -8.07 16.20
CA SER A 91 -3.65 -8.79 15.79
C SER A 91 -3.24 -9.80 16.85
N ALA A 92 -2.82 -10.98 16.39
CA ALA A 92 -2.21 -11.95 17.29
C ALA A 92 -0.87 -11.40 17.80
N ALA A 93 -0.56 -11.61 19.08
CA ALA A 93 0.67 -11.12 19.69
C ALA A 93 1.35 -12.17 20.57
N PHE A 94 2.67 -12.13 20.58
CA PHE A 94 3.57 -12.92 21.42
C PHE A 94 4.45 -11.96 22.21
N VAL A 95 4.85 -12.39 23.40
CA VAL A 95 5.83 -11.69 24.22
C VAL A 95 7.00 -12.64 24.41
N LEU A 96 8.18 -12.23 23.96
CA LEU A 96 9.41 -12.96 24.22
C LEU A 96 10.05 -12.39 25.48
N SER A 97 10.48 -13.29 26.35
CA SER A 97 11.20 -12.95 27.58
C SER A 97 12.68 -13.31 27.47
N ASP A 98 13.51 -12.70 28.31
CA ASP A 98 14.89 -13.11 28.53
C ASP A 98 14.98 -14.37 29.41
N ASP A 99 16.22 -14.75 29.77
CA ASP A 99 16.50 -15.93 30.60
C ASP A 99 16.08 -15.74 32.09
N THR A 100 15.68 -14.53 32.51
CA THR A 100 15.12 -14.20 33.84
C THR A 100 13.59 -14.05 33.84
N PRO A 101 12.93 -14.72 32.89
CA PRO A 101 11.56 -14.47 32.44
C PRO A 101 11.04 -13.02 32.33
N ALA A 102 11.89 -12.00 32.24
CA ALA A 102 11.43 -10.63 32.05
C ALA A 102 11.10 -10.38 30.57
N PRO A 103 9.99 -9.69 30.24
CA PRO A 103 9.57 -9.49 28.87
C PRO A 103 10.44 -8.45 28.15
N VAL A 104 11.01 -8.80 27.00
CA VAL A 104 11.99 -7.98 26.28
C VAL A 104 11.53 -7.53 24.89
N LEU A 105 10.78 -8.36 24.19
CA LEU A 105 10.43 -8.14 22.78
C LEU A 105 8.97 -8.56 22.52
N ASP A 106 8.16 -7.61 22.06
CA ASP A 106 6.81 -7.88 21.60
C ASP A 106 6.83 -8.23 20.11
N VAL A 107 6.21 -9.35 19.75
CA VAL A 107 6.04 -9.80 18.36
C VAL A 107 4.56 -9.74 18.03
N THR A 108 4.18 -8.94 17.06
CA THR A 108 2.78 -8.77 16.62
C THR A 108 2.63 -9.24 15.18
N ALA A 109 1.52 -9.90 14.84
CA ALA A 109 1.23 -10.28 13.47
C ALA A 109 1.15 -9.04 12.55
N ALA A 110 1.69 -9.15 11.33
CA ALA A 110 1.75 -8.05 10.36
C ALA A 110 0.38 -7.51 9.94
N SER A 111 -0.69 -8.29 10.13
CA SER A 111 -2.06 -7.82 9.96
C SER A 111 -3.01 -8.51 10.94
N PRO A 112 -4.09 -7.83 11.35
CA PRO A 112 -5.08 -8.40 12.24
C PRO A 112 -5.86 -9.52 11.56
N GLY A 113 -6.16 -10.56 12.34
CA GLY A 113 -6.94 -11.69 11.86
C GLY A 113 -6.61 -13.01 12.53
N SER A 114 -7.55 -13.94 12.42
CA SER A 114 -7.47 -15.30 12.96
C SER A 114 -6.37 -16.14 12.29
N TRP A 115 -5.95 -15.78 11.07
CA TRP A 115 -4.87 -16.44 10.34
C TRP A 115 -3.60 -16.57 11.19
N ALA A 116 -3.30 -15.54 11.99
CA ALA A 116 -2.09 -15.46 12.79
C ALA A 116 -2.13 -16.34 14.05
N ASN A 117 -3.27 -16.94 14.39
CA ASN A 117 -3.38 -17.89 15.53
C ASN A 117 -2.62 -19.19 15.28
N SER A 118 -2.34 -19.48 14.00
CA SER A 118 -1.49 -20.60 13.58
C SER A 118 0.00 -20.30 13.65
N LEU A 119 0.42 -19.04 13.85
CA LEU A 119 1.84 -18.70 13.92
C LEU A 119 2.50 -19.26 15.19
N ARG A 120 3.78 -19.61 15.05
CA ARG A 120 4.67 -20.06 16.12
C ARG A 120 6.01 -19.35 15.96
N ILE A 121 6.54 -18.85 17.07
CA ILE A 121 7.82 -18.14 17.10
C ILE A 121 8.82 -19.01 17.84
N ALA A 122 9.93 -19.32 17.18
CA ALA A 122 11.07 -19.97 17.81
C ALA A 122 12.24 -18.99 17.89
N ILE A 123 12.99 -19.10 18.98
CA ILE A 123 14.25 -18.37 19.20
C ILE A 123 15.34 -19.42 19.34
N ASP A 124 16.34 -19.34 18.46
CA ASP A 124 17.48 -20.23 18.41
C ASP A 124 18.77 -19.44 18.60
N ARG A 125 19.68 -19.93 19.43
CA ARG A 125 20.99 -19.32 19.70
C ARG A 125 22.14 -20.16 19.13
N THR A 126 21.83 -21.18 18.34
CA THR A 126 22.81 -22.01 17.63
C THR A 126 23.06 -21.46 16.22
N ALA A 127 24.23 -21.78 15.67
CA ALA A 127 24.66 -21.33 14.34
C ALA A 127 24.56 -19.81 14.10
N VAL A 128 24.65 -19.01 15.17
CA VAL A 128 24.83 -17.55 15.12
C VAL A 128 26.31 -17.20 15.08
N ARG A 129 26.66 -15.95 14.73
CA ARG A 129 28.07 -15.51 14.70
C ARG A 129 28.61 -15.36 16.12
N ASN A 130 27.81 -14.79 17.02
CA ASN A 130 28.13 -14.67 18.44
C ASN A 130 27.08 -15.38 19.31
N PRO A 131 27.34 -16.63 19.77
CA PRO A 131 26.41 -17.39 20.61
C PRO A 131 26.08 -16.75 21.96
N ASP A 132 26.89 -15.81 22.43
CA ASP A 132 26.71 -15.14 23.72
C ASP A 132 25.88 -13.85 23.59
N ALA A 133 25.78 -13.25 22.39
CA ALA A 133 25.08 -11.97 22.19
C ALA A 133 23.95 -12.00 21.14
N GLU A 134 23.97 -12.95 20.21
CA GLU A 134 23.05 -12.98 19.07
C GLU A 134 22.03 -14.13 19.18
N PHE A 135 20.97 -14.02 18.38
CA PHE A 135 19.94 -15.05 18.24
C PHE A 135 19.35 -15.07 16.82
N ASN A 136 18.72 -16.17 16.45
CA ASN A 136 17.91 -16.31 15.26
C ASN A 136 16.44 -16.31 15.66
N LEU A 137 15.60 -15.56 14.93
CA LEU A 137 14.15 -15.59 15.06
C LEU A 137 13.57 -16.36 13.87
N VAL A 138 12.84 -17.43 14.17
CA VAL A 138 12.19 -18.28 13.17
C VAL A 138 10.68 -18.17 13.34
N VAL A 139 10.00 -17.70 12.28
CA VAL A 139 8.53 -17.67 12.25
C VAL A 139 8.04 -18.88 11.48
N GLN A 140 7.19 -19.65 12.13
CA GLN A 140 6.61 -20.86 11.59
C GLN A 140 5.08 -20.77 11.62
N GLN A 141 4.43 -21.56 10.80
CA GLN A 141 2.99 -21.69 10.75
C GLN A 141 2.59 -23.14 11.01
N LEU A 142 1.64 -23.34 11.90
CA LEU A 142 1.02 -24.63 12.15
C LEU A 142 0.06 -24.96 11.00
N GLY A 143 0.27 -26.13 10.38
CA GLY A 143 -0.57 -26.67 9.33
C GLY A 143 -1.99 -26.99 9.80
N SER A 144 -2.88 -27.26 8.84
CA SER A 144 -4.27 -27.61 9.11
C SER A 144 -4.46 -28.92 9.87
N ASP A 145 -3.43 -29.77 9.90
CA ASP A 145 -3.39 -30.99 10.71
C ASP A 145 -3.19 -30.71 12.21
N GLY A 146 -2.86 -29.45 12.57
CA GLY A 146 -2.59 -29.04 13.94
C GLY A 146 -1.27 -29.55 14.50
N VAL A 147 -0.40 -30.14 13.66
CA VAL A 147 0.84 -30.80 14.09
C VAL A 147 2.04 -30.34 13.29
N THR A 148 1.93 -30.22 11.96
CA THR A 148 3.06 -29.90 11.09
C THR A 148 3.41 -28.42 11.19
N LEU A 149 4.68 -28.09 11.41
CA LEU A 149 5.19 -26.72 11.39
C LEU A 149 5.91 -26.44 10.06
N GLN A 150 5.43 -25.45 9.33
CA GLN A 150 6.08 -24.93 8.14
C GLN A 150 6.83 -23.63 8.49
N THR A 151 8.13 -23.58 8.24
CA THR A 151 8.89 -22.34 8.38
C THR A 151 8.49 -21.34 7.29
N LEU A 152 8.05 -20.16 7.70
CA LEU A 152 7.67 -19.06 6.80
C LEU A 152 8.88 -18.15 6.53
N GLU A 153 9.58 -17.75 7.58
CA GLU A 153 10.71 -16.82 7.52
C GLU A 153 11.72 -17.13 8.63
N THR A 154 12.98 -16.77 8.38
CA THR A 154 14.08 -16.94 9.34
C THR A 154 14.97 -15.71 9.27
N HIS A 155 15.07 -15.01 10.40
CA HIS A 155 15.92 -13.84 10.56
C HIS A 155 17.11 -14.24 11.43
N ARG A 156 18.33 -14.02 10.94
CA ARG A 156 19.54 -14.60 11.55
C ARG A 156 20.45 -13.55 12.18
N ASN A 157 21.20 -13.96 13.20
CA ASN A 157 22.24 -13.16 13.86
C ASN A 157 21.72 -11.82 14.42
N LEU A 158 20.49 -11.81 14.91
CA LEU A 158 19.86 -10.63 15.49
C LEU A 158 20.44 -10.32 16.87
N ASN A 159 20.43 -9.04 17.25
CA ASN A 159 20.71 -8.60 18.60
C ASN A 159 19.76 -7.47 19.04
N LEU A 160 19.84 -7.07 20.31
CA LEU A 160 19.00 -6.02 20.87
C LEU A 160 19.70 -4.66 20.98
N ASP A 161 20.87 -4.47 20.38
CA ASP A 161 21.52 -3.15 20.31
C ASP A 161 20.94 -2.34 19.14
N ALA A 162 20.34 -1.19 19.43
CA ALA A 162 19.68 -0.30 18.47
C ALA A 162 20.67 0.41 17.55
N ASN A 163 21.95 0.48 17.93
CA ASN A 163 23.01 1.03 17.08
C ASN A 163 23.63 -0.03 16.16
N SER A 164 23.26 -1.30 16.34
CA SER A 164 23.77 -2.40 15.52
C SER A 164 22.99 -2.54 14.21
N PRO A 165 23.67 -2.86 13.09
CA PRO A 165 23.00 -3.16 11.83
C PRO A 165 22.17 -4.46 11.88
N GLN A 166 22.38 -5.29 12.90
CA GLN A 166 21.60 -6.50 13.16
C GLN A 166 20.53 -6.30 14.25
N TYR A 167 20.16 -5.05 14.53
CA TYR A 167 19.12 -4.75 15.50
C TYR A 167 17.81 -5.44 15.12
N ALA A 168 17.32 -6.33 15.99
CA ALA A 168 16.17 -7.21 15.72
C ALA A 168 14.95 -6.45 15.18
N VAL A 169 14.60 -5.33 15.82
CA VAL A 169 13.42 -4.54 15.42
C VAL A 169 13.59 -3.94 14.02
N SER A 170 14.75 -3.38 13.70
CA SER A 170 14.99 -2.77 12.39
C SER A 170 15.03 -3.83 11.29
N VAL A 171 15.75 -4.94 11.51
CA VAL A 171 15.91 -6.01 10.53
C VAL A 171 14.58 -6.70 10.24
N VAL A 172 13.82 -7.07 11.28
CA VAL A 172 12.56 -7.81 11.08
C VAL A 172 11.47 -6.89 10.52
N ASN A 173 11.30 -5.67 11.02
CA ASN A 173 10.27 -4.76 10.49
C ASN A 173 10.54 -4.31 9.05
N GLY A 174 11.81 -4.34 8.62
CA GLY A 174 12.19 -4.04 7.24
C GLY A 174 12.04 -5.21 6.26
N ALA A 175 11.94 -6.45 6.74
CA ALA A 175 12.02 -7.66 5.90
C ALA A 175 10.87 -8.66 6.06
N SER A 176 10.20 -8.69 7.22
CA SER A 176 9.15 -9.66 7.51
C SER A 176 7.84 -9.32 6.82
N ALA A 177 7.17 -10.36 6.32
CA ALA A 177 5.79 -10.25 5.82
C ALA A 177 4.76 -10.81 6.83
N ALA A 178 5.22 -11.51 7.87
CA ALA A 178 4.35 -12.22 8.81
C ALA A 178 4.22 -11.51 10.16
N VAL A 179 5.27 -10.84 10.65
CA VAL A 179 5.31 -10.23 11.98
C VAL A 179 6.02 -8.88 11.99
N THR A 180 5.74 -8.09 13.02
CA THR A 180 6.47 -6.88 13.38
C THR A 180 6.92 -6.97 14.82
N LEU A 181 8.08 -6.40 15.12
CA LEU A 181 8.68 -6.38 16.44
C LEU A 181 8.62 -4.98 17.07
N ALA A 182 8.47 -4.95 18.38
CA ALA A 182 8.70 -3.76 19.21
C ALA A 182 9.50 -4.17 20.45
N ARG A 183 10.65 -3.50 20.67
CA ARG A 183 11.44 -3.69 21.89
C ARG A 183 10.76 -2.95 23.03
N ARG A 184 10.67 -3.58 24.20
CA ARG A 184 10.19 -2.91 25.41
C ARG A 184 11.23 -1.90 25.92
N ALA A 185 10.83 -1.07 26.88
CA ALA A 185 11.80 -0.22 27.58
C ALA A 185 12.70 -1.10 28.46
N LEU A 186 13.99 -1.11 28.18
CA LEU A 186 14.99 -1.94 28.85
C LEU A 186 16.07 -1.05 29.47
N VAL A 187 16.63 -1.49 30.59
CA VAL A 187 17.77 -0.85 31.25
C VAL A 187 18.95 -1.80 31.14
N PHE A 188 20.02 -1.34 30.49
CA PHE A 188 21.23 -2.13 30.28
C PHE A 188 22.25 -1.76 31.35
N ALA A 189 22.50 -2.69 32.28
CA ALA A 189 23.41 -2.49 33.40
C ALA A 189 24.77 -3.19 33.16
N ASP A 190 24.82 -4.12 32.22
CA ASP A 190 26.02 -4.90 31.96
C ASP A 190 27.06 -4.16 31.12
N THR A 191 28.31 -4.54 31.36
CA THR A 191 29.47 -4.13 30.55
C THR A 191 29.79 -5.23 29.55
N GLY A 192 30.11 -4.87 28.32
CA GLY A 192 30.59 -5.81 27.31
C GLY A 192 32.06 -6.17 27.51
N PHE A 193 32.42 -7.41 27.20
CA PHE A 193 33.78 -7.90 27.37
C PHE A 193 34.10 -9.09 26.46
N ALA A 194 35.39 -9.23 26.11
CA ALA A 194 35.94 -10.39 25.45
C ALA A 194 36.72 -11.25 26.45
N VAL A 195 36.59 -12.57 26.35
CA VAL A 195 37.29 -13.53 27.20
C VAL A 195 38.15 -14.46 26.33
N GLY A 196 39.37 -14.72 26.81
CA GLY A 196 40.29 -15.68 26.23
C GLY A 196 39.95 -17.13 26.56
N THR A 197 40.83 -18.05 26.19
CA THR A 197 40.75 -19.46 26.65
C THR A 197 41.27 -19.59 28.08
N ASP A 198 40.85 -20.65 28.76
CA ASP A 198 41.35 -21.05 30.08
C ASP A 198 42.89 -21.15 30.07
N SER A 199 43.53 -20.40 30.97
CA SER A 199 44.98 -20.32 31.15
C SER A 199 45.64 -21.65 31.47
N ALA A 200 44.91 -22.61 32.06
CA ALA A 200 45.39 -23.97 32.31
C ALA A 200 45.60 -24.79 31.03
N THR A 201 44.95 -24.41 29.94
CA THR A 201 45.11 -25.05 28.62
C THR A 201 46.23 -24.42 27.79
N LEU A 202 46.77 -23.29 28.22
CA LEU A 202 47.82 -22.55 27.52
C LEU A 202 49.21 -23.11 27.86
N ALA A 203 50.08 -23.15 26.86
CA ALA A 203 51.47 -23.57 27.04
C ALA A 203 52.33 -22.36 27.46
N TRP A 204 52.74 -22.34 28.72
CA TRP A 204 53.61 -21.30 29.28
C TRP A 204 55.10 -21.70 29.19
N PRO A 205 56.03 -20.75 28.96
CA PRO A 205 55.78 -19.33 28.76
C PRO A 205 55.34 -18.99 27.32
N ILE A 206 54.46 -18.01 27.17
CA ILE A 206 53.96 -17.57 25.86
C ILE A 206 54.97 -16.61 25.21
N ASN A 207 55.46 -16.96 24.02
CA ASN A 207 56.34 -16.13 23.21
C ASN A 207 55.72 -15.88 21.82
N PRO A 208 54.90 -14.83 21.65
CA PRO A 208 54.13 -14.62 20.44
C PRO A 208 55.00 -14.05 19.30
N ALA A 209 54.77 -14.55 18.07
CA ALA A 209 55.40 -14.05 16.85
C ALA A 209 54.92 -12.63 16.49
N ALA A 210 53.63 -12.34 16.75
CA ALA A 210 53.03 -11.02 16.61
C ALA A 210 52.44 -10.56 17.95
N ARG A 211 52.73 -9.32 18.36
CA ARG A 211 52.45 -8.80 19.72
C ARG A 211 51.30 -7.80 19.75
N THR A 212 50.50 -7.78 18.70
CA THR A 212 49.42 -6.82 18.52
C THR A 212 48.08 -7.46 18.85
N ILE A 213 47.27 -6.77 19.65
CA ILE A 213 45.84 -7.08 19.82
C ILE A 213 45.05 -5.93 19.21
N THR A 214 44.22 -6.23 18.22
CA THR A 214 43.39 -5.24 17.54
C THR A 214 41.93 -5.53 17.83
N GLY A 215 41.10 -4.50 17.91
CA GLY A 215 39.68 -4.68 18.17
C GLY A 215 38.89 -3.38 18.03
N VAL A 216 37.63 -3.43 18.42
CA VAL A 216 36.73 -2.28 18.49
C VAL A 216 36.07 -2.28 19.87
N LEU A 217 36.13 -1.13 20.55
CA LEU A 217 35.44 -0.84 21.80
C LEU A 217 34.11 -0.13 21.49
N ASP A 218 33.04 -0.60 22.11
CA ASP A 218 31.67 -0.06 22.08
C ASP A 218 31.20 0.26 20.65
N GLY A 219 31.54 -0.62 19.71
CA GLY A 219 31.16 -0.57 18.28
C GLY A 219 31.78 0.57 17.46
N THR A 220 32.44 1.54 18.08
CA THR A 220 32.81 2.81 17.44
C THR A 220 34.29 3.18 17.55
N THR A 221 34.97 2.68 18.59
CA THR A 221 36.36 3.06 18.89
C THR A 221 37.32 1.93 18.53
N PRO A 222 37.90 1.91 17.31
CA PRO A 222 38.91 0.92 16.98
C PRO A 222 40.17 1.13 17.82
N PHE A 223 40.80 0.04 18.23
CA PHE A 223 42.05 0.07 18.98
C PHE A 223 43.08 -0.91 18.45
N THR A 224 44.36 -0.60 18.71
CA THR A 224 45.49 -1.49 18.45
C THR A 224 46.46 -1.40 19.62
N LEU A 225 46.64 -2.51 20.33
CA LEU A 225 47.50 -2.63 21.50
C LEU A 225 48.81 -3.29 21.09
N ALA A 226 49.91 -2.56 21.19
CA ALA A 226 51.26 -3.10 21.03
C ALA A 226 51.78 -3.60 22.38
N VAL A 227 51.65 -4.92 22.62
CA VAL A 227 52.01 -5.53 23.90
C VAL A 227 53.54 -5.70 23.99
N GLY A 228 54.10 -5.49 25.19
CA GLY A 228 55.53 -5.58 25.46
C GLY A 228 56.18 -6.90 25.04
N ALA A 229 57.50 -6.94 24.93
CA ALA A 229 58.22 -8.15 24.53
C ALA A 229 58.10 -9.25 25.60
N GLY A 230 57.68 -10.45 25.17
CA GLY A 230 57.72 -11.66 25.99
C GLY A 230 59.15 -12.21 26.16
N PRO A 231 59.31 -13.39 26.76
CA PRO A 231 58.26 -14.37 27.07
C PRO A 231 57.40 -13.99 28.29
N PHE A 232 56.09 -14.25 28.22
CA PHE A 232 55.19 -14.10 29.37
C PHE A 232 55.14 -15.40 30.16
N ALA A 233 55.43 -15.33 31.47
CA ALA A 233 55.54 -16.51 32.32
C ALA A 233 54.18 -17.10 32.74
N ASP A 234 53.17 -16.24 32.89
CA ASP A 234 51.84 -16.58 33.37
C ASP A 234 50.80 -15.54 32.88
N LEU A 235 49.53 -15.77 33.23
CA LEU A 235 48.41 -14.90 32.88
C LEU A 235 48.56 -13.50 33.49
N ALA A 236 49.05 -13.39 34.72
CA ALA A 236 49.27 -12.11 35.40
C ALA A 236 50.28 -11.24 34.64
N ALA A 237 51.36 -11.83 34.13
CA ALA A 237 52.34 -11.14 33.29
C ALA A 237 51.74 -10.64 31.97
N VAL A 238 50.83 -11.43 31.35
CA VAL A 238 50.09 -11.00 30.16
C VAL A 238 49.18 -9.82 30.49
N ILE A 239 48.41 -9.88 31.58
CA ILE A 239 47.50 -8.79 31.98
C ILE A 239 48.26 -7.51 32.26
N ALA A 240 49.36 -7.57 33.01
CA ALA A 240 50.19 -6.40 33.28
C ALA A 240 50.70 -5.76 31.98
N ALA A 241 51.15 -6.59 31.02
CA ALA A 241 51.63 -6.12 29.72
C ALA A 241 50.51 -5.53 28.85
N VAL A 242 49.32 -6.13 28.87
CA VAL A 242 48.15 -5.63 28.13
C VAL A 242 47.62 -4.34 28.74
N THR A 243 47.53 -4.22 30.07
CA THR A 243 47.14 -2.98 30.76
C THR A 243 48.09 -1.83 30.46
N ALA A 244 49.41 -2.11 30.44
CA ALA A 244 50.40 -1.13 30.01
C ALA A 244 50.20 -0.72 28.54
N ALA A 245 49.87 -1.67 27.66
CA ALA A 245 49.59 -1.39 26.24
C ALA A 245 48.31 -0.59 26.03
N ILE A 246 47.25 -0.83 26.80
CA ILE A 246 46.00 -0.04 26.80
C ILE A 246 46.30 1.41 27.16
N THR A 247 47.08 1.61 28.22
CA THR A 247 47.47 2.96 28.69
C THR A 247 48.35 3.65 27.65
N ALA A 248 49.31 2.95 27.06
CA ALA A 248 50.19 3.49 26.02
C ALA A 248 49.45 3.83 24.72
N ALA A 249 48.42 3.04 24.36
CA ALA A 249 47.57 3.28 23.19
C ALA A 249 46.52 4.39 23.43
N GLY A 250 46.35 4.86 24.68
CA GLY A 250 45.40 5.90 25.03
C GLY A 250 43.92 5.49 24.88
N VAL A 251 43.63 4.19 24.98
CA VAL A 251 42.27 3.66 24.80
C VAL A 251 41.51 3.82 26.11
N VAL A 252 40.89 4.99 26.30
CA VAL A 252 40.06 5.29 27.47
C VAL A 252 38.82 4.40 27.46
N GLY A 253 38.53 3.76 28.59
CA GLY A 253 37.33 2.92 28.75
C GLY A 253 37.53 1.44 28.43
N LEU A 254 38.75 1.00 28.07
CA LEU A 254 39.09 -0.43 27.98
C LEU A 254 39.91 -0.84 29.21
N ALA A 255 39.63 -2.00 29.80
CA ALA A 255 40.39 -2.53 30.92
C ALA A 255 40.69 -4.02 30.73
N ALA A 256 41.88 -4.44 31.16
CA ALA A 256 42.27 -5.85 31.21
C ALA A 256 42.23 -6.36 32.66
N SER A 257 41.66 -7.54 32.87
CA SER A 257 41.60 -8.19 34.19
C SER A 257 41.57 -9.71 34.07
N GLU A 258 41.62 -10.40 35.20
CA GLU A 258 41.29 -11.82 35.26
C GLU A 258 39.77 -12.01 35.42
N THR A 259 39.27 -13.16 34.99
CA THR A 259 37.87 -13.55 35.15
C THR A 259 37.69 -15.08 35.04
N GLY A 260 36.48 -15.57 35.39
CA GLY A 260 36.01 -16.91 35.00
C GLY A 260 35.43 -16.91 33.58
N ALA A 261 35.12 -18.09 33.05
CA ALA A 261 34.73 -18.29 31.64
C ALA A 261 33.53 -17.44 31.15
N ASP A 262 32.62 -17.05 32.06
CA ASP A 262 31.40 -16.27 31.77
C ASP A 262 31.46 -14.83 32.31
N GLY A 263 32.65 -14.30 32.62
CA GLY A 263 32.77 -12.96 33.25
C GLY A 263 32.54 -12.96 34.77
N THR A 264 32.37 -14.13 35.36
CA THR A 264 32.20 -14.35 36.80
C THR A 264 33.54 -14.22 37.56
N ALA A 265 33.49 -14.29 38.89
CA ALA A 265 34.69 -14.29 39.71
C ALA A 265 35.57 -15.52 39.37
N GLY A 266 36.84 -15.26 39.05
CA GLY A 266 37.80 -16.29 38.68
C GLY A 266 39.13 -15.67 38.25
N THR A 267 40.19 -16.49 38.23
CA THR A 267 41.56 -16.06 37.92
C THR A 267 42.12 -16.73 36.67
N ASP A 268 41.28 -17.44 35.93
CA ASP A 268 41.76 -18.44 34.97
C ASP A 268 41.70 -17.96 33.52
N HIS A 269 41.05 -16.82 33.24
CA HIS A 269 40.88 -16.29 31.88
C HIS A 269 41.29 -14.82 31.80
N LEU A 270 41.86 -14.41 30.66
CA LEU A 270 42.05 -13.00 30.31
C LEU A 270 40.71 -12.38 29.93
N ARG A 271 40.36 -11.26 30.57
CA ARG A 271 39.21 -10.41 30.21
C ARG A 271 39.69 -9.08 29.64
N LEU A 272 39.11 -8.66 28.52
CA LEU A 272 39.12 -7.27 28.07
C LEU A 272 37.70 -6.72 28.13
N ALA A 273 37.45 -5.73 28.99
CA ALA A 273 36.12 -5.20 29.25
C ALA A 273 36.02 -3.71 28.95
N SER A 274 34.85 -3.29 28.48
CA SER A 274 34.46 -1.88 28.49
C SER A 274 34.21 -1.44 29.93
N ALA A 275 34.65 -0.24 30.26
CA ALA A 275 34.37 0.42 31.54
C ALA A 275 33.00 1.09 31.54
N ALA A 276 32.37 1.25 30.37
CA ALA A 276 31.04 1.80 30.22
C ALA A 276 30.01 0.66 30.22
N ALA A 277 29.07 0.69 31.16
CA ALA A 277 27.87 -0.15 31.08
C ALA A 277 26.89 0.46 30.07
N GLY A 278 26.12 -0.39 29.40
CA GLY A 278 25.04 0.07 28.54
C GLY A 278 24.81 -0.79 27.30
N GLU A 279 23.78 -0.41 26.55
CA GLU A 279 23.26 -1.15 25.41
C GLU A 279 24.33 -1.54 24.36
N SER A 280 25.13 -0.55 23.95
CA SER A 280 26.19 -0.74 22.94
C SER A 280 27.55 -1.07 23.57
N SER A 281 27.59 -1.41 24.87
CA SER A 281 28.83 -1.79 25.55
C SER A 281 29.35 -3.11 24.97
N ALA A 282 30.55 -3.10 24.41
CA ALA A 282 31.10 -4.26 23.70
C ALA A 282 32.62 -4.17 23.56
N VAL A 283 33.29 -5.33 23.57
CA VAL A 283 34.69 -5.45 23.15
C VAL A 283 34.77 -6.56 22.12
N THR A 284 35.02 -6.19 20.86
CA THR A 284 35.18 -7.14 19.77
C THR A 284 36.65 -7.24 19.37
N ILE A 285 37.16 -8.46 19.24
CA ILE A 285 38.58 -8.72 18.98
C ILE A 285 38.76 -9.17 17.54
N GLY A 286 39.70 -8.52 16.85
CA GLY A 286 40.10 -8.89 15.50
C GLY A 286 40.83 -10.23 15.46
N GLY A 287 40.81 -10.88 14.29
CA GLY A 287 41.56 -12.12 14.07
C GLY A 287 43.07 -11.92 14.24
N GLY A 288 43.68 -12.76 15.07
CA GLY A 288 45.12 -12.77 15.30
C GLY A 288 45.87 -13.51 14.19
N ALA A 289 47.09 -13.06 13.89
CA ALA A 289 48.00 -13.83 13.04
C ALA A 289 48.34 -15.19 13.69
N PHE A 290 48.64 -16.20 12.88
CA PHE A 290 49.10 -17.49 13.38
C PHE A 290 50.35 -17.33 14.27
N GLY A 291 50.31 -17.88 15.49
CA GLY A 291 51.36 -17.68 16.50
C GLY A 291 51.42 -16.27 17.11
N GLY A 292 50.47 -15.40 16.81
CA GLY A 292 50.30 -14.08 17.42
C GLY A 292 49.59 -14.15 18.77
N LEU A 293 49.74 -13.10 19.58
CA LEU A 293 49.27 -13.07 20.97
C LEU A 293 47.76 -13.29 21.10
N ALA A 294 46.92 -12.61 20.32
CA ALA A 294 45.45 -12.78 20.38
C ALA A 294 45.01 -14.20 20.01
N ALA A 295 45.67 -14.83 19.04
CA ALA A 295 45.39 -16.21 18.62
C ALA A 295 45.86 -17.23 19.66
N LEU A 296 47.06 -17.03 20.25
CA LEU A 296 47.59 -17.91 21.29
C LEU A 296 46.77 -17.86 22.59
N LEU A 297 46.20 -16.69 22.92
CA LEU A 297 45.32 -16.53 24.08
C LEU A 297 43.87 -16.95 23.80
N GLY A 298 43.54 -17.28 22.54
CA GLY A 298 42.18 -17.51 22.10
C GLY A 298 41.24 -16.35 22.44
N LEU A 299 41.68 -15.10 22.26
CA LEU A 299 40.96 -13.92 22.74
C LEU A 299 39.91 -13.45 21.72
N GLY A 300 38.63 -13.50 22.12
CA GLY A 300 37.49 -13.11 21.29
C GLY A 300 37.16 -14.11 20.17
N LEU A 301 36.02 -13.90 19.50
CA LEU A 301 35.37 -14.92 18.65
C LEU A 301 36.26 -15.38 17.48
N ALA A 302 36.97 -14.44 16.85
CA ALA A 302 37.83 -14.73 15.70
C ALA A 302 39.03 -15.64 16.04
N ASN A 303 39.35 -15.77 17.34
CA ASN A 303 40.47 -16.55 17.84
C ASN A 303 40.02 -17.79 18.64
N GLY A 304 38.72 -18.09 18.68
CA GLY A 304 38.17 -19.23 19.44
C GLY A 304 37.78 -18.91 20.89
N GLY A 305 37.80 -17.64 21.28
CA GLY A 305 37.28 -17.14 22.55
C GLY A 305 35.82 -16.74 22.48
N ARG A 306 35.40 -15.94 23.46
CA ARG A 306 34.00 -15.49 23.62
C ARG A 306 33.90 -13.98 23.74
N GLU A 307 32.76 -13.42 23.35
CA GLU A 307 32.48 -11.99 23.39
C GLU A 307 31.06 -11.76 23.91
N PHE A 308 30.94 -11.09 25.04
CA PHE A 308 29.68 -10.70 25.65
C PHE A 308 29.43 -9.22 25.39
N THR A 309 28.21 -8.85 25.05
CA THR A 309 27.80 -7.45 24.86
C THR A 309 26.83 -7.04 25.97
N GLY A 310 26.77 -5.75 26.29
CA GLY A 310 25.79 -5.24 27.26
C GLY A 310 24.35 -5.52 26.83
N SER A 311 24.06 -5.51 25.52
CA SER A 311 22.74 -5.90 24.99
C SER A 311 22.37 -7.38 25.23
N ALA A 312 23.33 -8.25 25.54
CA ALA A 312 23.09 -9.68 25.76
C ALA A 312 22.26 -9.95 27.03
N GLU A 313 22.28 -9.04 28.01
CA GLU A 313 21.49 -9.09 29.25
C GLU A 313 20.01 -9.36 28.97
N HIS A 314 19.46 -8.68 27.97
CA HIS A 314 18.03 -8.76 27.61
C HIS A 314 17.76 -9.67 26.40
N ARG A 315 18.75 -10.46 25.96
CA ARG A 315 18.59 -11.29 24.78
C ARG A 315 17.43 -12.28 24.98
N PRO A 316 16.50 -12.44 24.01
CA PRO A 316 15.38 -13.37 24.15
C PRO A 316 15.85 -14.79 24.44
N ALA A 317 15.22 -15.44 25.43
CA ALA A 317 15.46 -16.83 25.80
C ALA A 317 15.18 -17.77 24.64
N VAL A 318 15.83 -18.94 24.63
CA VAL A 318 15.58 -19.98 23.63
C VAL A 318 14.13 -20.43 23.74
N VAL A 319 13.41 -20.39 22.61
CA VAL A 319 12.04 -20.89 22.50
C VAL A 319 12.08 -22.09 21.54
N ALA A 320 12.00 -23.28 22.11
CA ALA A 320 12.04 -24.54 21.38
C ALA A 320 10.70 -25.31 21.47
N ALA A 321 10.56 -26.37 20.69
CA ALA A 321 9.32 -27.16 20.64
C ALA A 321 8.97 -27.79 22.01
N PRO A 322 7.69 -27.86 22.39
CA PRO A 322 6.51 -27.40 21.65
C PRO A 322 6.36 -25.88 21.66
N LEU A 323 6.23 -25.27 20.48
CA LEU A 323 6.15 -23.81 20.35
C LEU A 323 4.78 -23.29 20.81
N PRO A 324 4.73 -22.23 21.63
CA PRO A 324 3.49 -21.70 22.16
C PRO A 324 2.65 -21.00 21.08
N ALA A 325 1.32 -21.06 21.25
CA ALA A 325 0.40 -20.21 20.50
C ALA A 325 0.55 -18.73 20.93
N PRO A 326 0.02 -17.77 20.15
CA PRO A 326 0.01 -16.36 20.55
C PRO A 326 -0.65 -16.17 21.92
N GLY A 327 -0.04 -15.34 22.78
CA GLY A 327 -0.59 -15.00 24.10
C GLY A 327 -1.82 -14.09 23.98
N THR A 328 -1.93 -13.33 22.90
CA THR A 328 -3.15 -12.62 22.50
C THR A 328 -3.61 -13.17 21.15
N PRO A 329 -4.84 -13.70 21.03
CA PRO A 329 -5.34 -14.23 19.77
C PRO A 329 -5.68 -13.10 18.80
N GLY A 330 -5.41 -13.34 17.52
CA GLY A 330 -5.89 -12.53 16.43
C GLY A 330 -7.37 -12.81 16.13
N VAL A 331 -8.08 -11.75 15.75
CA VAL A 331 -9.53 -11.77 15.45
C VAL A 331 -9.74 -11.06 14.13
N ASP A 332 -10.49 -11.70 13.21
CA ASP A 332 -10.80 -11.14 11.88
C ASP A 332 -11.68 -9.89 12.01
N GLY A 333 -12.46 -9.77 13.08
CA GLY A 333 -13.42 -8.71 13.28
C GLY A 333 -14.71 -9.02 12.53
N VAL A 334 -15.58 -8.00 12.47
CA VAL A 334 -16.89 -8.09 11.84
C VAL A 334 -17.06 -6.95 10.84
N ARG A 335 -18.09 -7.09 10.00
CA ARG A 335 -18.56 -6.04 9.09
C ARG A 335 -18.78 -4.73 9.86
N ALA A 336 -18.14 -3.67 9.39
CA ALA A 336 -18.20 -2.36 10.03
C ALA A 336 -19.47 -1.58 9.66
N GLY A 337 -19.83 -0.57 10.46
CA GLY A 337 -20.98 0.27 10.24
C GLY A 337 -20.70 1.44 9.29
N ALA A 338 -21.72 2.28 9.10
CA ALA A 338 -21.62 3.50 8.29
C ALA A 338 -20.55 4.47 8.80
N VAL A 339 -20.33 4.56 10.11
CA VAL A 339 -19.35 5.48 10.72
C VAL A 339 -17.94 5.09 10.33
N GLU A 340 -17.60 3.80 10.46
CA GLU A 340 -16.27 3.29 10.10
C GLU A 340 -16.04 3.33 8.59
N LEU A 341 -17.07 3.10 7.77
CA LEU A 341 -16.97 3.26 6.32
C LEU A 341 -16.72 4.71 5.89
N VAL A 342 -17.33 5.67 6.59
CA VAL A 342 -17.01 7.10 6.40
C VAL A 342 -15.59 7.40 6.83
N GLY A 343 -15.19 6.92 8.02
CA GLY A 343 -13.84 7.07 8.54
C GLY A 343 -13.43 8.52 8.81
N SER A 344 -12.12 8.74 8.95
CA SER A 344 -11.54 10.05 9.27
C SER A 344 -10.48 10.44 8.25
N PRO A 345 -10.55 11.64 7.64
CA PRO A 345 -9.51 12.13 6.74
C PRO A 345 -8.13 12.27 7.39
N LEU A 346 -8.08 12.67 8.67
CA LEU A 346 -6.82 12.85 9.40
C LEU A 346 -6.16 11.52 9.75
N ALA A 347 -6.97 10.54 10.17
CA ALA A 347 -6.47 9.20 10.49
C ALA A 347 -6.39 8.27 9.27
N LYS A 348 -6.91 8.72 8.13
CA LYS A 348 -7.00 7.98 6.85
C LYS A 348 -7.68 6.62 7.01
N THR A 349 -8.78 6.59 7.74
CA THR A 349 -9.59 5.37 7.95
C THR A 349 -10.82 5.33 7.04
N GLY A 350 -11.44 4.17 6.90
CA GLY A 350 -12.61 3.98 6.06
C GLY A 350 -12.32 4.32 4.59
N MET A 351 -13.28 4.94 3.90
CA MET A 351 -13.07 5.41 2.53
C MET A 351 -11.95 6.47 2.41
N GLN A 352 -11.63 7.19 3.50
CA GLN A 352 -10.59 8.22 3.50
C GLN A 352 -9.18 7.63 3.43
N ALA A 353 -9.00 6.32 3.61
CA ALA A 353 -7.75 5.62 3.29
C ALA A 353 -7.32 5.79 1.83
N LEU A 354 -8.28 6.07 0.93
CA LEU A 354 -8.01 6.36 -0.47
C LEU A 354 -7.22 7.67 -0.68
N LEU A 355 -7.15 8.55 0.32
CA LEU A 355 -6.31 9.76 0.28
C LEU A 355 -4.81 9.46 0.11
N ASP A 356 -4.35 8.26 0.48
CA ASP A 356 -2.97 7.79 0.28
C ASP A 356 -2.70 7.15 -1.07
N THR A 357 -3.72 7.02 -1.92
CA THR A 357 -3.57 6.48 -3.27
C THR A 357 -3.31 7.61 -4.25
N ASP A 358 -2.50 7.34 -5.28
CA ASP A 358 -2.24 8.31 -6.35
C ASP A 358 -3.51 8.60 -7.15
N LEU A 359 -4.12 7.56 -7.74
CA LEU A 359 -5.27 7.69 -8.63
C LEU A 359 -6.27 6.54 -8.45
N PHE A 360 -7.55 6.88 -8.41
CA PHE A 360 -8.67 5.97 -8.64
C PHE A 360 -9.74 6.71 -9.44
N ASN A 361 -10.46 5.99 -10.31
CA ASN A 361 -11.44 6.60 -11.20
C ASN A 361 -12.87 6.25 -10.82
N LEU A 362 -13.06 5.05 -10.28
CA LEU A 362 -14.36 4.52 -9.88
C LEU A 362 -14.35 4.25 -8.39
N LEU A 363 -15.36 4.71 -7.66
CA LEU A 363 -15.60 4.32 -6.28
C LEU A 363 -16.76 3.33 -6.24
N VAL A 364 -16.60 2.28 -5.43
CA VAL A 364 -17.58 1.20 -5.26
C VAL A 364 -17.67 0.86 -3.76
N ILE A 365 -18.84 1.09 -3.17
CA ILE A 365 -19.11 0.81 -1.74
C ILE A 365 -20.34 -0.09 -1.64
N PRO A 366 -20.18 -1.41 -1.91
CA PRO A 366 -21.30 -2.34 -2.00
C PRO A 366 -21.96 -2.61 -0.65
N GLU A 367 -21.31 -2.20 0.44
CA GLU A 367 -21.84 -2.22 1.79
C GLU A 367 -23.16 -1.46 1.95
N THR A 368 -23.39 -0.40 1.16
CA THR A 368 -24.63 0.40 1.24
C THR A 368 -25.87 -0.41 0.87
N PHE A 369 -25.71 -1.54 0.19
CA PHE A 369 -26.80 -2.43 -0.21
C PHE A 369 -27.52 -3.08 0.99
N ASP A 370 -26.82 -3.40 2.08
CA ASP A 370 -27.48 -4.00 3.26
C ASP A 370 -27.68 -2.99 4.40
N MET A 371 -27.48 -1.70 4.12
CA MET A 371 -27.70 -0.63 5.10
C MET A 371 -29.14 -0.16 5.13
N THR A 372 -29.54 0.45 6.25
CA THR A 372 -30.76 1.27 6.28
C THR A 372 -30.60 2.52 5.40
N ASP A 373 -31.72 3.12 4.98
CA ASP A 373 -31.72 4.33 4.16
C ASP A 373 -30.91 5.48 4.78
N ALA A 374 -31.01 5.67 6.11
CA ALA A 374 -30.30 6.72 6.82
C ALA A 374 -28.78 6.48 6.86
N GLN A 375 -28.36 5.23 7.11
CA GLN A 375 -26.95 4.84 7.09
C GLN A 375 -26.34 4.98 5.70
N ALA A 376 -27.05 4.48 4.68
CA ALA A 376 -26.63 4.59 3.29
C ALA A 376 -26.50 6.07 2.87
N ALA A 377 -27.47 6.92 3.22
CA ALA A 377 -27.41 8.35 2.90
C ALA A 377 -26.17 9.05 3.48
N ALA A 378 -25.76 8.71 4.72
CA ALA A 378 -24.56 9.26 5.34
C ALA A 378 -23.28 8.84 4.60
N VAL A 379 -23.15 7.55 4.25
CA VAL A 379 -22.01 7.05 3.47
C VAL A 379 -21.97 7.67 2.08
N ILE A 380 -23.12 7.74 1.41
CA ILE A 380 -23.25 8.31 0.05
C ILE A 380 -22.83 9.78 0.03
N ALA A 381 -23.22 10.58 1.03
CA ALA A 381 -22.83 11.98 1.10
C ALA A 381 -21.30 12.15 1.16
N SER A 382 -20.64 11.44 2.07
CA SER A 382 -19.18 11.52 2.21
C SER A 382 -18.44 10.93 1.00
N ALA A 383 -18.97 9.86 0.39
CA ALA A 383 -18.43 9.28 -0.84
C ALA A 383 -18.54 10.22 -2.04
N ALA A 384 -19.64 10.97 -2.15
CA ALA A 384 -19.83 11.99 -3.18
C ALA A 384 -18.79 13.12 -3.03
N ASP A 385 -18.59 13.64 -1.82
CA ASP A 385 -17.58 14.67 -1.53
C ASP A 385 -16.17 14.18 -1.85
N LEU A 386 -15.84 12.94 -1.48
CA LEU A 386 -14.55 12.33 -1.81
C LEU A 386 -14.37 12.24 -3.34
N CYS A 387 -15.38 11.79 -4.07
CA CYS A 387 -15.32 11.67 -5.53
C CYS A 387 -15.22 13.01 -6.24
N GLU A 388 -15.84 14.07 -5.71
CA GLU A 388 -15.72 15.42 -6.25
C GLU A 388 -14.29 15.95 -6.07
N ASN A 389 -13.74 15.81 -4.86
CA ASN A 389 -12.38 16.26 -4.55
C ASN A 389 -11.29 15.45 -5.27
N ARG A 390 -11.52 14.15 -5.50
CA ARG A 390 -10.57 13.23 -6.15
C ARG A 390 -10.80 13.04 -7.64
N ARG A 391 -11.75 13.78 -8.24
CA ARG A 391 -12.16 13.64 -9.65
C ARG A 391 -12.49 12.19 -10.03
N ALA A 392 -13.10 11.47 -9.10
CA ALA A 392 -13.56 10.10 -9.29
C ALA A 392 -15.08 10.04 -9.53
N PHE A 393 -15.58 8.89 -9.94
CA PHE A 393 -16.98 8.63 -10.22
C PHE A 393 -17.52 7.50 -9.33
N TYR A 394 -18.56 7.77 -8.55
CA TYR A 394 -19.16 6.82 -7.63
C TYR A 394 -20.28 6.00 -8.29
N ILE A 395 -20.14 4.68 -8.31
CA ILE A 395 -21.21 3.78 -8.72
C ILE A 395 -21.98 3.38 -7.47
N LEU A 396 -23.16 3.99 -7.32
CA LEU A 396 -23.94 3.99 -6.10
C LEU A 396 -24.91 2.80 -6.09
N ASP A 397 -24.88 2.03 -5.00
CA ASP A 397 -25.86 0.97 -4.76
C ASP A 397 -27.00 1.44 -3.86
N ALA A 398 -28.22 1.21 -4.33
CA ALA A 398 -29.41 1.39 -3.51
C ALA A 398 -29.49 0.31 -2.43
N PRO A 399 -29.97 0.64 -1.21
CA PRO A 399 -30.30 -0.36 -0.21
C PRO A 399 -31.19 -1.47 -0.79
N SER A 400 -31.07 -2.66 -0.24
CA SER A 400 -31.87 -3.82 -0.62
C SER A 400 -33.35 -3.57 -0.30
N GLY A 401 -34.24 -4.26 -1.03
CA GLY A 401 -35.69 -4.12 -0.85
C GLY A 401 -36.33 -2.88 -1.51
N LYS A 402 -35.58 -2.09 -2.30
CA LYS A 402 -36.20 -1.08 -3.16
C LYS A 402 -37.07 -1.72 -4.23
N THR A 403 -38.20 -1.08 -4.48
CA THR A 403 -39.21 -1.48 -5.46
C THR A 403 -39.41 -0.35 -6.46
N LEU A 404 -40.13 -0.64 -7.55
CA LEU A 404 -40.52 0.36 -8.54
C LEU A 404 -41.28 1.55 -7.92
N ALA A 405 -41.99 1.33 -6.81
CA ALA A 405 -42.79 2.36 -6.15
C ALA A 405 -41.96 3.32 -5.29
N ASN A 406 -40.82 2.89 -4.74
CA ASN A 406 -40.05 3.68 -3.75
C ASN A 406 -38.64 4.06 -4.20
N ILE A 407 -38.09 3.44 -5.25
CA ILE A 407 -36.72 3.72 -5.68
C ILE A 407 -36.53 5.18 -6.10
N ALA A 408 -37.51 5.78 -6.78
CA ALA A 408 -37.47 7.19 -7.17
C ALA A 408 -37.43 8.14 -5.96
N ALA A 409 -38.26 7.87 -4.94
CA ALA A 409 -38.29 8.69 -3.72
C ALA A 409 -36.96 8.61 -2.97
N TRP A 410 -36.40 7.41 -2.84
CA TRP A 410 -35.08 7.23 -2.20
C TRP A 410 -33.96 7.87 -3.02
N ALA A 411 -33.95 7.68 -4.36
CA ALA A 411 -32.90 8.22 -5.22
C ALA A 411 -32.87 9.75 -5.19
N ASN A 412 -34.03 10.41 -5.09
CA ASN A 412 -34.12 11.87 -4.93
C ASN A 412 -33.77 12.35 -3.51
N GLY A 413 -33.84 11.47 -2.50
CA GLY A 413 -33.59 11.80 -1.10
C GLY A 413 -32.11 11.70 -0.68
N VAL A 414 -31.28 11.00 -1.46
CA VAL A 414 -29.82 10.93 -1.21
C VAL A 414 -29.08 12.09 -1.88
N THR A 415 -27.83 12.34 -1.49
CA THR A 415 -26.99 13.40 -2.08
C THR A 415 -26.91 13.27 -3.60
N GLN A 416 -27.32 14.33 -4.30
CA GLN A 416 -27.27 14.41 -5.75
C GLN A 416 -25.94 15.01 -6.19
N THR A 417 -25.20 14.33 -7.07
CA THR A 417 -23.93 14.81 -7.60
C THR A 417 -23.80 14.48 -9.10
N ARG A 418 -22.94 15.22 -9.80
CA ARG A 418 -22.55 14.88 -11.17
C ARG A 418 -21.65 13.64 -11.19
N ASN A 419 -20.93 13.38 -10.10
CA ASN A 419 -19.92 12.33 -10.00
C ASN A 419 -20.50 11.00 -9.48
N ALA A 420 -21.80 10.74 -9.65
CA ALA A 420 -22.39 9.46 -9.25
C ALA A 420 -23.48 9.00 -10.21
N ALA A 421 -23.69 7.70 -10.27
CA ALA A 421 -24.82 7.07 -10.96
C ALA A 421 -25.39 5.93 -10.13
N VAL A 422 -26.72 5.76 -10.20
CA VAL A 422 -27.44 4.68 -9.52
C VAL A 422 -28.00 3.69 -10.53
N TYR A 423 -27.96 2.41 -10.18
CA TYR A 423 -28.42 1.31 -11.01
C TYR A 423 -29.47 0.48 -10.29
N PHE A 424 -30.54 0.14 -11.01
CA PHE A 424 -31.67 -0.61 -10.48
C PHE A 424 -32.23 -1.54 -11.56
N PRO A 425 -32.69 -2.76 -11.26
CA PRO A 425 -32.72 -3.41 -9.96
C PRO A 425 -31.38 -4.05 -9.56
N PRO A 426 -31.29 -4.64 -8.35
CA PRO A 426 -30.13 -5.44 -7.96
C PRO A 426 -29.90 -6.62 -8.92
N VAL A 427 -28.66 -7.07 -9.03
CA VAL A 427 -28.32 -8.24 -9.86
C VAL A 427 -28.48 -9.52 -9.04
N ARG A 428 -28.82 -10.64 -9.68
CA ARG A 428 -28.81 -11.97 -9.06
C ARG A 428 -27.65 -12.78 -9.64
N ILE A 429 -26.79 -13.27 -8.75
CA ILE A 429 -25.61 -14.06 -9.12
C ILE A 429 -25.63 -15.39 -8.36
N VAL A 430 -24.93 -16.38 -8.91
CA VAL A 430 -24.71 -17.66 -8.23
C VAL A 430 -23.80 -17.43 -7.03
N ASP A 431 -24.24 -17.89 -5.86
CA ASP A 431 -23.46 -17.88 -4.62
C ASP A 431 -22.80 -19.26 -4.37
N PRO A 432 -21.48 -19.41 -4.58
CA PRO A 432 -20.78 -20.67 -4.32
C PRO A 432 -20.80 -21.09 -2.85
N LEU A 433 -21.02 -20.14 -1.93
CA LEU A 433 -21.02 -20.42 -0.49
C LEU A 433 -22.39 -20.87 0.02
N ASP A 434 -23.47 -20.66 -0.74
CA ASP A 434 -24.84 -21.08 -0.40
C ASP A 434 -25.39 -22.10 -1.40
N GLY A 435 -24.61 -23.16 -1.68
CA GLY A 435 -25.05 -24.27 -2.52
C GLY A 435 -25.43 -23.86 -3.94
N LEU A 436 -24.77 -22.84 -4.51
CA LEU A 436 -25.01 -22.29 -5.85
C LEU A 436 -26.39 -21.64 -6.02
N ARG A 437 -27.04 -21.22 -4.93
CA ARG A 437 -28.33 -20.53 -5.00
C ARG A 437 -28.18 -19.10 -5.54
N PRO A 438 -29.16 -18.61 -6.33
CA PRO A 438 -29.20 -17.21 -6.77
C PRO A 438 -29.43 -16.23 -5.61
N ARG A 439 -28.43 -15.39 -5.30
CA ARG A 439 -28.53 -14.31 -4.29
C ARG A 439 -28.59 -12.94 -4.96
N ALA A 440 -29.45 -12.06 -4.45
CA ALA A 440 -29.49 -10.66 -4.86
C ALA A 440 -28.28 -9.91 -4.29
N MET A 441 -27.61 -9.14 -5.14
CA MET A 441 -26.36 -8.46 -4.83
C MET A 441 -26.35 -7.03 -5.38
N PRO A 442 -25.53 -6.13 -4.80
CA PRO A 442 -25.31 -4.81 -5.33
C PRO A 442 -24.83 -4.86 -6.78
N PRO A 443 -25.42 -4.05 -7.69
CA PRO A 443 -25.01 -4.02 -9.08
C PRO A 443 -23.62 -3.36 -9.28
N SER A 444 -23.16 -2.47 -8.39
CA SER A 444 -21.97 -1.62 -8.60
C SER A 444 -20.70 -2.34 -9.06
N GLY A 445 -20.36 -3.50 -8.47
CA GLY A 445 -19.18 -4.27 -8.89
C GLY A 445 -19.27 -4.77 -10.32
N THR A 446 -20.45 -5.20 -10.74
CA THR A 446 -20.73 -5.59 -12.13
C THR A 446 -20.58 -4.39 -13.06
N LEU A 447 -21.17 -3.25 -12.69
CA LEU A 447 -21.14 -2.02 -13.49
C LEU A 447 -19.73 -1.43 -13.59
N ALA A 448 -18.93 -1.49 -12.53
CA ALA A 448 -17.53 -1.07 -12.57
C ALA A 448 -16.75 -1.86 -13.62
N GLY A 449 -17.02 -3.17 -13.74
CA GLY A 449 -16.42 -4.01 -14.79
C GLY A 449 -16.93 -3.63 -16.18
N VAL A 450 -18.23 -3.40 -16.35
CA VAL A 450 -18.82 -2.93 -17.62
C VAL A 450 -18.24 -1.59 -18.05
N TYR A 451 -18.03 -0.66 -17.12
CA TYR A 451 -17.37 0.62 -17.36
C TYR A 451 -15.94 0.38 -17.85
N ALA A 452 -15.14 -0.40 -17.12
CA ALA A 452 -13.77 -0.73 -17.51
C ALA A 452 -13.69 -1.36 -18.91
N ARG A 453 -14.57 -2.31 -19.22
CA ARG A 453 -14.65 -2.97 -20.51
C ARG A 453 -15.05 -2.01 -21.64
N THR A 454 -16.00 -1.12 -21.39
CA THR A 454 -16.44 -0.11 -22.36
C THR A 454 -15.31 0.87 -22.65
N ASP A 455 -14.65 1.36 -21.61
CA ASP A 455 -13.54 2.30 -21.74
C ASP A 455 -12.38 1.71 -22.55
N ALA A 456 -11.99 0.46 -22.23
CA ALA A 456 -10.88 -0.22 -22.89
C ALA A 456 -11.14 -0.50 -24.38
N THR A 457 -12.41 -0.70 -24.76
CA THR A 457 -12.77 -1.07 -26.14
C THR A 457 -13.22 0.11 -27.00
N ARG A 458 -13.85 1.13 -26.39
CA ARG A 458 -14.55 2.22 -27.10
C ARG A 458 -14.23 3.62 -26.56
N GLY A 459 -13.40 3.73 -25.52
CA GLY A 459 -13.05 4.99 -24.87
C GLY A 459 -14.09 5.42 -23.82
N VAL A 460 -13.64 6.24 -22.86
CA VAL A 460 -14.44 6.70 -21.71
C VAL A 460 -15.66 7.55 -22.10
N TRP A 461 -15.64 8.14 -23.30
CA TRP A 461 -16.73 8.93 -23.86
C TRP A 461 -17.90 8.08 -24.41
N LYS A 462 -17.74 6.76 -24.51
CA LYS A 462 -18.82 5.86 -24.90
C LYS A 462 -19.70 5.55 -23.68
N ALA A 463 -21.01 5.75 -23.83
CA ALA A 463 -21.98 5.35 -22.81
C ALA A 463 -21.85 3.84 -22.48
N PRO A 464 -21.71 3.45 -21.20
CA PRO A 464 -21.66 2.05 -20.76
C PRO A 464 -23.08 1.45 -20.67
N ALA A 465 -23.87 1.64 -21.73
CA ALA A 465 -25.26 1.22 -21.83
C ALA A 465 -25.63 0.85 -23.28
N GLY A 466 -26.72 0.10 -23.43
CA GLY A 466 -27.21 -0.42 -24.70
C GLY A 466 -26.95 -1.92 -24.86
N THR A 467 -27.10 -2.42 -26.09
CA THR A 467 -27.02 -3.86 -26.40
C THR A 467 -25.65 -4.48 -26.12
N ASP A 468 -24.57 -3.68 -26.19
CA ASP A 468 -23.20 -4.13 -25.99
C ASP A 468 -22.79 -4.14 -24.50
N ALA A 469 -23.61 -3.53 -23.62
CA ALA A 469 -23.34 -3.40 -22.20
C ALA A 469 -23.88 -4.61 -21.40
N THR A 470 -23.44 -5.81 -21.79
CA THR A 470 -23.90 -7.07 -21.18
C THR A 470 -23.39 -7.28 -19.75
N LEU A 471 -24.20 -7.95 -18.93
CA LEU A 471 -23.89 -8.27 -17.54
C LEU A 471 -23.38 -9.72 -17.41
N ASN A 472 -22.07 -9.91 -17.52
CA ASN A 472 -21.45 -11.23 -17.46
C ASN A 472 -21.53 -11.80 -16.04
N GLY A 473 -21.86 -13.09 -15.91
CA GLY A 473 -21.99 -13.77 -14.61
C GLY A 473 -23.28 -13.45 -13.84
N VAL A 474 -24.14 -12.58 -14.38
CA VAL A 474 -25.47 -12.29 -13.82
C VAL A 474 -26.49 -13.26 -14.40
N ILE A 475 -27.12 -14.04 -13.52
CA ILE A 475 -28.07 -15.09 -13.91
C ILE A 475 -29.51 -14.60 -13.93
N ASP A 476 -29.83 -13.50 -13.25
CA ASP A 476 -31.13 -12.85 -13.33
C ASP A 476 -31.05 -11.43 -12.74
N LEU A 477 -32.12 -10.64 -12.89
CA LEU A 477 -32.29 -9.35 -12.23
C LEU A 477 -33.25 -9.48 -11.05
N GLY A 478 -33.12 -8.60 -10.06
CA GLY A 478 -33.94 -8.63 -8.84
C GLY A 478 -35.44 -8.47 -9.12
N LEU A 479 -35.79 -7.77 -10.21
CA LEU A 479 -37.14 -7.70 -10.74
C LEU A 479 -37.10 -7.43 -12.26
N PRO A 480 -38.11 -7.88 -13.02
CA PRO A 480 -38.28 -7.45 -14.40
C PRO A 480 -38.71 -5.97 -14.45
N VAL A 481 -38.21 -5.22 -15.42
CA VAL A 481 -38.62 -3.82 -15.66
C VAL A 481 -39.08 -3.68 -17.12
N SER A 482 -40.33 -3.26 -17.28
CA SER A 482 -40.97 -2.97 -18.57
C SER A 482 -40.52 -1.63 -19.15
N ASP A 483 -40.87 -1.37 -20.42
CA ASP A 483 -40.57 -0.09 -21.08
C ASP A 483 -41.24 1.09 -20.39
N LEU A 484 -42.49 0.90 -19.94
CA LEU A 484 -43.26 1.93 -19.24
C LEU A 484 -42.63 2.26 -17.88
N GLU A 485 -42.28 1.24 -17.11
CA GLU A 485 -41.63 1.42 -15.81
C GLU A 485 -40.25 2.10 -15.94
N ASN A 486 -39.47 1.69 -16.94
CA ASN A 486 -38.22 2.36 -17.28
C ASN A 486 -38.45 3.84 -17.68
N GLY A 487 -39.48 4.13 -18.47
CA GLY A 487 -39.90 5.48 -18.83
C GLY A 487 -40.25 6.35 -17.62
N ASN A 488 -40.76 5.76 -16.54
CA ASN A 488 -41.07 6.47 -15.30
C ASN A 488 -39.84 6.69 -14.40
N LEU A 489 -38.84 5.80 -14.44
CA LEU A 489 -37.62 5.91 -13.61
C LEU A 489 -36.55 6.83 -14.21
N ASN A 490 -36.47 6.86 -15.55
CA ASN A 490 -35.48 7.65 -16.29
C ASN A 490 -35.48 9.15 -15.96
N PRO A 491 -36.64 9.84 -15.85
CA PRO A 491 -36.70 11.25 -15.47
C PRO A 491 -36.13 11.54 -14.07
N HIS A 492 -35.97 10.52 -13.22
CA HIS A 492 -35.36 10.62 -11.89
C HIS A 492 -33.86 10.29 -11.88
N GLY A 493 -33.21 10.15 -13.04
CA GLY A 493 -31.77 9.86 -13.12
C GLY A 493 -31.39 8.43 -12.71
N ILE A 494 -32.36 7.52 -12.62
CA ILE A 494 -32.12 6.11 -12.26
C ILE A 494 -31.84 5.31 -13.53
N ASN A 495 -30.71 4.59 -13.56
CA ASN A 495 -30.36 3.74 -14.68
C ASN A 495 -30.93 2.34 -14.50
N VAL A 496 -31.68 1.86 -15.48
CA VAL A 496 -32.36 0.58 -15.39
C VAL A 496 -31.49 -0.55 -15.99
N LEU A 497 -31.37 -1.66 -15.28
CA LEU A 497 -30.85 -2.93 -15.82
C LEU A 497 -32.03 -3.72 -16.39
N ARG A 498 -31.87 -4.26 -17.60
CA ARG A 498 -32.96 -4.96 -18.31
C ARG A 498 -32.53 -6.29 -18.87
N SER A 499 -33.50 -7.16 -19.06
CA SER A 499 -33.35 -8.45 -19.73
C SER A 499 -34.13 -8.45 -21.03
N PHE A 500 -33.45 -8.76 -22.14
CA PHE A 500 -34.06 -8.88 -23.46
C PHE A 500 -33.80 -10.30 -24.01
N PRO A 501 -34.77 -10.90 -24.74
CA PRO A 501 -34.58 -12.21 -25.34
C PRO A 501 -33.37 -12.30 -26.29
N ALA A 502 -33.09 -11.24 -27.06
CA ALA A 502 -32.04 -11.22 -28.08
C ALA A 502 -30.63 -10.86 -27.54
N TYR A 503 -30.56 -10.05 -26.49
CA TYR A 503 -29.30 -9.47 -25.99
C TYR A 503 -28.94 -9.92 -24.56
N GLY A 504 -29.80 -10.70 -23.92
CA GLY A 504 -29.63 -11.09 -22.52
C GLY A 504 -29.82 -9.91 -21.57
N ARG A 505 -29.08 -9.91 -20.45
CA ARG A 505 -29.13 -8.84 -19.45
C ARG A 505 -28.13 -7.74 -19.78
N VAL A 506 -28.60 -6.50 -19.82
CA VAL A 506 -27.82 -5.34 -20.24
C VAL A 506 -28.08 -4.12 -19.36
N VAL A 507 -27.12 -3.20 -19.34
CA VAL A 507 -27.30 -1.86 -18.80
C VAL A 507 -28.12 -1.02 -19.78
N TRP A 508 -29.22 -0.45 -19.34
CA TRP A 508 -30.17 0.27 -20.20
C TRP A 508 -30.39 1.74 -19.78
N GLY A 509 -29.35 2.37 -19.23
CA GLY A 509 -29.32 3.79 -18.87
C GLY A 509 -27.90 4.28 -18.57
N ALA A 510 -27.64 5.56 -18.82
CA ALA A 510 -26.34 6.20 -18.57
C ALA A 510 -26.46 7.64 -18.02
N ARG A 511 -27.44 7.90 -17.15
CA ARG A 511 -27.65 9.17 -16.44
C ARG A 511 -26.88 9.21 -15.10
N THR A 512 -26.45 10.39 -14.70
CA THR A 512 -25.91 10.65 -13.35
C THR A 512 -27.05 10.85 -12.35
N THR A 513 -26.77 10.93 -11.05
CA THR A 513 -27.80 11.28 -10.06
C THR A 513 -28.34 12.69 -10.30
N ARG A 514 -27.47 13.65 -10.66
CA ARG A 514 -27.91 14.96 -11.19
C ARG A 514 -28.51 14.96 -12.61
N GLY A 515 -28.76 13.78 -13.17
CA GLY A 515 -29.29 13.60 -14.51
C GLY A 515 -30.82 13.59 -14.58
N ALA A 516 -31.51 13.90 -13.49
CA ALA A 516 -32.97 14.02 -13.49
C ALA A 516 -33.42 15.18 -14.39
N ASP A 517 -34.51 14.99 -15.14
CA ASP A 517 -34.96 15.95 -16.15
C ASP A 517 -35.30 17.32 -15.53
N ALA A 518 -35.74 17.34 -14.27
CA ALA A 518 -36.05 18.55 -13.53
C ALA A 518 -34.84 19.44 -13.19
N GLN A 519 -33.61 18.89 -13.23
CA GLN A 519 -32.40 19.60 -12.78
C GLN A 519 -31.65 20.29 -13.93
N ALA A 520 -31.99 19.99 -15.18
CA ALA A 520 -31.41 20.59 -16.40
C ALA A 520 -29.88 20.74 -16.37
N ASP A 521 -29.15 19.70 -15.95
CA ASP A 521 -27.69 19.73 -15.82
C ASP A 521 -26.96 19.36 -17.13
N GLU A 522 -25.91 20.10 -17.47
CA GLU A 522 -25.05 19.83 -18.64
C GLU A 522 -24.31 18.49 -18.53
N TYR A 523 -24.04 18.04 -17.30
CA TYR A 523 -23.40 16.77 -16.98
C TYR A 523 -24.40 15.66 -16.65
N LYS A 524 -25.61 15.72 -17.24
CA LYS A 524 -26.68 14.71 -17.08
C LYS A 524 -26.23 13.27 -17.35
N TYR A 525 -25.24 13.07 -18.23
CA TYR A 525 -24.84 11.74 -18.69
C TYR A 525 -23.49 11.30 -18.13
N VAL A 526 -23.43 10.04 -17.69
CA VAL A 526 -22.24 9.33 -17.23
C VAL A 526 -21.05 9.49 -18.20
N PRO A 527 -21.15 9.17 -19.50
CA PRO A 527 -20.00 9.30 -20.41
C PRO A 527 -19.49 10.73 -20.54
N ILE A 528 -20.37 11.73 -20.47
CA ILE A 528 -19.99 13.15 -20.56
C ILE A 528 -19.21 13.54 -19.31
N ARG A 529 -19.73 13.20 -18.12
CA ARG A 529 -19.03 13.54 -16.88
C ARG A 529 -17.73 12.77 -16.72
N ARG A 530 -17.70 11.48 -17.05
CA ARG A 530 -16.46 10.68 -16.96
C ARG A 530 -15.39 11.16 -17.96
N LEU A 531 -15.77 11.59 -19.16
CA LEU A 531 -14.86 12.26 -20.09
C LEU A 531 -14.30 13.55 -19.49
N ALA A 532 -15.14 14.38 -18.87
CA ALA A 532 -14.69 15.62 -18.21
C ALA A 532 -13.67 15.33 -17.09
N LEU A 533 -13.97 14.37 -16.21
CA LEU A 533 -13.06 13.96 -15.13
C LEU A 533 -11.71 13.46 -15.67
N PHE A 534 -11.74 12.64 -16.73
CA PHE A 534 -10.53 12.16 -17.41
C PHE A 534 -9.70 13.31 -18.01
N LEU A 535 -10.36 14.28 -18.65
CA LEU A 535 -9.69 15.46 -19.19
C LEU A 535 -9.09 16.33 -18.08
N GLU A 536 -9.88 16.68 -17.07
CA GLU A 536 -9.44 17.48 -15.91
C GLU A 536 -8.17 16.89 -15.28
N GLU A 537 -8.15 15.58 -15.04
CA GLU A 537 -7.02 14.92 -14.39
C GLU A 537 -5.80 14.76 -15.32
N SER A 538 -6.00 14.40 -16.59
CA SER A 538 -4.91 14.28 -17.56
C SER A 538 -4.24 15.62 -17.82
N LEU A 539 -5.03 16.69 -17.94
CA LEU A 539 -4.52 18.03 -18.15
C LEU A 539 -3.79 18.54 -16.91
N TYR A 540 -4.38 18.38 -15.72
CA TYR A 540 -3.75 18.78 -14.46
C TYR A 540 -2.35 18.17 -14.28
N ARG A 541 -2.22 16.84 -14.46
CA ARG A 541 -0.92 16.15 -14.38
C ARG A 541 0.02 16.58 -15.51
N GLY A 542 -0.50 16.70 -16.73
CA GLY A 542 0.24 17.13 -17.92
C GLY A 542 0.79 18.55 -17.85
N THR A 543 0.22 19.42 -17.00
CA THR A 543 0.63 20.83 -16.84
C THR A 543 1.45 21.11 -15.58
N GLN A 544 1.80 20.11 -14.76
CA GLN A 544 2.55 20.36 -13.51
C GLN A 544 3.91 21.04 -13.73
N TRP A 545 4.54 20.82 -14.89
CA TRP A 545 5.82 21.43 -15.23
C TRP A 545 5.77 22.94 -15.45
N VAL A 546 4.58 23.51 -15.67
CA VAL A 546 4.38 24.96 -15.86
C VAL A 546 4.77 25.73 -14.60
N VAL A 547 4.69 25.08 -13.44
CA VAL A 547 5.12 25.63 -12.16
C VAL A 547 6.62 25.93 -12.25
N PHE A 548 6.99 27.18 -11.94
CA PHE A 548 8.35 27.75 -12.02
C PHE A 548 8.86 28.20 -13.40
N GLU A 549 8.04 28.12 -14.45
CA GLU A 549 8.40 28.71 -15.74
C GLU A 549 8.05 30.22 -15.81
N PRO A 550 8.79 31.04 -16.59
CA PRO A 550 8.47 32.45 -16.77
C PRO A 550 7.08 32.68 -17.38
N ASN A 551 6.22 33.42 -16.68
CA ASN A 551 4.84 33.71 -17.09
C ASN A 551 4.77 34.77 -18.22
N ASP A 552 5.04 34.34 -19.45
CA ASP A 552 5.00 35.15 -20.66
C ASP A 552 4.59 34.33 -21.90
N GLU A 553 4.38 35.01 -23.04
CA GLU A 553 3.87 34.40 -24.28
C GLU A 553 4.57 33.11 -24.75
N PRO A 554 5.90 32.93 -24.61
CA PRO A 554 6.55 31.67 -24.97
C PRO A 554 6.03 30.46 -24.19
N LEU A 555 5.75 30.62 -22.89
CA LEU A 555 5.18 29.57 -22.04
C LEU A 555 3.74 29.27 -22.48
N TRP A 556 2.93 30.31 -22.69
CA TRP A 556 1.55 30.16 -23.12
C TRP A 556 1.44 29.45 -24.47
N ALA A 557 2.33 29.76 -25.42
CA ALA A 557 2.40 29.06 -26.70
C ALA A 557 2.74 27.57 -26.54
N GLN A 558 3.65 27.20 -25.63
CA GLN A 558 3.96 25.80 -25.34
C GLN A 558 2.77 25.07 -24.70
N ILE A 559 2.06 25.72 -23.78
CA ILE A 559 0.82 25.18 -23.17
C ILE A 559 -0.21 24.91 -24.27
N ARG A 560 -0.52 25.90 -25.10
CA ARG A 560 -1.50 25.74 -26.21
C ARG A 560 -1.11 24.61 -27.16
N LEU A 561 0.18 24.48 -27.50
CA LEU A 561 0.67 23.41 -28.35
C LEU A 561 0.51 22.03 -27.71
N ASN A 562 0.96 21.84 -26.47
CA ASN A 562 0.94 20.54 -25.79
C ASN A 562 -0.50 20.07 -25.52
N LEU A 563 -1.36 20.97 -25.05
CA LEU A 563 -2.78 20.68 -24.82
C LEU A 563 -3.51 20.44 -26.15
N GLY A 564 -3.21 21.25 -27.17
CA GLY A 564 -3.77 21.09 -28.51
C GLY A 564 -3.45 19.73 -29.12
N VAL A 565 -2.21 19.24 -28.99
CA VAL A 565 -1.81 17.92 -29.48
C VAL A 565 -2.61 16.81 -28.78
N PHE A 566 -2.77 16.89 -27.46
CA PHE A 566 -3.53 15.90 -26.68
C PHE A 566 -5.02 15.89 -27.07
N MET A 567 -5.66 17.07 -27.09
CA MET A 567 -7.07 17.21 -27.46
C MET A 567 -7.32 16.78 -28.91
N ASN A 568 -6.40 17.09 -29.83
CA ASN A 568 -6.49 16.61 -31.21
C ASN A 568 -6.38 15.08 -31.30
N GLY A 569 -5.55 14.46 -30.45
CA GLY A 569 -5.46 13.00 -30.33
C GLY A 569 -6.82 12.38 -29.99
N LEU A 570 -7.52 12.94 -29.01
CA LEU A 570 -8.86 12.50 -28.62
C LEU A 570 -9.92 12.78 -29.70
N PHE A 571 -9.86 13.92 -30.37
CA PHE A 571 -10.72 14.23 -31.52
C PHE A 571 -10.58 13.16 -32.63
N ARG A 572 -9.34 12.77 -32.97
CA ARG A 572 -9.08 11.73 -33.97
C ARG A 572 -9.56 10.35 -33.56
N GLN A 573 -9.70 10.10 -32.26
CA GLN A 573 -10.29 8.87 -31.71
C GLN A 573 -11.83 8.93 -31.65
N GLY A 574 -12.43 10.06 -32.04
CA GLY A 574 -13.87 10.28 -32.03
C GLY A 574 -14.43 10.57 -30.63
N ALA A 575 -13.64 11.19 -29.74
CA ALA A 575 -14.10 11.52 -28.39
C ALA A 575 -15.06 12.72 -28.32
N PHE A 576 -15.03 13.59 -29.33
CA PHE A 576 -15.77 14.85 -29.38
C PHE A 576 -16.74 14.88 -30.56
N GLN A 577 -17.80 15.65 -30.43
CA GLN A 577 -18.70 15.98 -31.53
C GLN A 577 -18.08 17.06 -32.42
N GLY A 578 -18.40 17.05 -33.72
CA GLY A 578 -17.93 18.07 -34.68
C GLY A 578 -17.19 17.45 -35.85
N SER A 579 -17.20 18.12 -37.00
CA SER A 579 -16.50 17.63 -38.20
C SER A 579 -15.07 18.17 -38.27
N THR A 580 -14.80 19.27 -37.57
CA THR A 580 -13.49 19.94 -37.53
C THR A 580 -12.99 20.08 -36.08
N PRO A 581 -11.65 20.13 -35.85
CA PRO A 581 -11.10 20.35 -34.52
C PRO A 581 -11.65 21.61 -33.82
N GLN A 582 -11.88 22.68 -34.58
CA GLN A 582 -12.35 23.98 -34.07
C GLN A 582 -13.81 23.93 -33.56
N GLU A 583 -14.63 23.04 -34.13
CA GLU A 583 -15.99 22.76 -33.62
C GLU A 583 -15.95 21.84 -32.39
N ALA A 584 -14.94 20.98 -32.31
CA ALA A 584 -14.85 19.90 -31.34
C ALA A 584 -14.22 20.29 -30.01
N TYR A 585 -13.19 21.14 -30.03
CA TYR A 585 -12.53 21.63 -28.82
C TYR A 585 -11.81 22.96 -29.07
N PHE A 586 -11.51 23.66 -27.99
CA PHE A 586 -10.59 24.80 -28.01
C PHE A 586 -9.67 24.77 -26.80
N VAL A 587 -8.48 25.34 -26.97
CA VAL A 587 -7.51 25.59 -25.91
C VAL A 587 -7.06 27.04 -26.02
N LYS A 588 -7.34 27.83 -24.99
CA LYS A 588 -6.96 29.23 -24.91
C LYS A 588 -6.10 29.47 -23.69
N CYS A 589 -4.95 30.11 -23.91
CA CYS A 589 -4.04 30.54 -22.86
C CYS A 589 -3.24 31.68 -23.46
N ASP A 590 -3.60 32.92 -23.16
CA ASP A 590 -3.00 34.12 -23.75
C ASP A 590 -3.21 35.32 -22.82
N LYS A 591 -2.85 36.52 -23.28
CA LYS A 591 -3.06 37.77 -22.54
C LYS A 591 -4.53 38.11 -22.27
N GLU A 592 -5.48 37.49 -22.97
CA GLU A 592 -6.92 37.69 -22.73
C GLU A 592 -7.41 36.79 -21.60
N THR A 593 -6.88 35.57 -21.48
CA THR A 593 -7.18 34.69 -20.33
C THR A 593 -6.37 35.05 -19.09
N THR A 594 -5.11 35.48 -19.27
CA THR A 594 -4.17 35.80 -18.18
C THR A 594 -3.89 37.30 -18.17
N THR A 595 -4.62 38.04 -17.32
CA THR A 595 -4.52 39.51 -17.25
C THR A 595 -3.20 39.97 -16.62
N GLN A 596 -2.85 41.26 -16.75
CA GLN A 596 -1.64 41.78 -16.11
C GLN A 596 -1.67 41.64 -14.58
N ALA A 597 -2.86 41.70 -13.96
CA ALA A 597 -3.01 41.45 -12.52
C ALA A 597 -2.68 39.99 -12.17
N ASP A 598 -3.18 39.03 -12.95
CA ASP A 598 -2.88 37.60 -12.79
C ASP A 598 -1.37 37.34 -12.93
N ARG A 599 -0.74 37.95 -13.93
CA ARG A 599 0.71 37.85 -14.14
C ARG A 599 1.52 38.35 -12.95
N ASN A 600 1.10 39.48 -12.36
CA ASN A 600 1.76 40.04 -11.18
C ASN A 600 1.59 39.14 -9.94
N LEU A 601 0.52 38.34 -9.89
CA LEU A 601 0.27 37.34 -8.86
C LEU A 601 0.87 35.96 -9.18
N GLY A 602 1.53 35.80 -10.33
CA GLY A 602 2.09 34.53 -10.78
C GLY A 602 1.05 33.51 -11.25
N ILE A 603 -0.17 33.94 -11.56
CA ILE A 603 -1.29 33.10 -12.01
C ILE A 603 -1.24 32.95 -13.54
N VAL A 604 -1.46 31.73 -14.03
CA VAL A 604 -1.63 31.42 -15.46
C VAL A 604 -3.02 30.80 -15.64
N ASN A 605 -3.85 31.40 -16.48
CA ASN A 605 -5.20 30.92 -16.75
C ASN A 605 -5.25 30.18 -18.09
N ILE A 606 -5.68 28.92 -18.03
CA ILE A 606 -5.84 28.05 -19.20
C ILE A 606 -7.32 27.71 -19.31
N GLU A 607 -7.94 28.08 -20.42
CA GLU A 607 -9.32 27.74 -20.73
C GLU A 607 -9.34 26.60 -21.75
N VAL A 608 -10.04 25.52 -21.43
CA VAL A 608 -10.22 24.38 -22.32
C VAL A 608 -11.71 24.11 -22.43
N GLY A 609 -12.22 24.07 -23.66
CA GLY A 609 -13.59 23.66 -23.95
C GLY A 609 -13.61 22.47 -24.91
N PHE A 610 -14.65 21.65 -24.79
CA PHE A 610 -14.86 20.48 -25.65
C PHE A 610 -16.36 20.28 -25.91
N ALA A 611 -16.69 19.71 -27.06
CA ALA A 611 -18.05 19.35 -27.45
C ALA A 611 -18.31 17.86 -27.14
N PRO A 612 -19.06 17.52 -26.07
CA PRO A 612 -19.26 16.13 -25.69
C PRO A 612 -20.22 15.38 -26.62
N LEU A 613 -20.00 14.07 -26.78
CA LEU A 613 -20.95 13.18 -27.44
C LEU A 613 -22.17 12.92 -26.55
N LYS A 614 -23.33 13.47 -26.92
CA LYS A 614 -24.59 13.19 -26.23
C LYS A 614 -25.14 11.82 -26.67
N PRO A 615 -25.46 10.90 -25.74
CA PRO A 615 -26.11 9.63 -26.10
C PRO A 615 -27.46 9.85 -26.78
N ALA A 616 -27.76 9.06 -27.82
CA ALA A 616 -29.10 9.02 -28.42
C ALA A 616 -30.04 8.19 -27.53
N GLU A 617 -30.84 8.85 -26.69
CA GLU A 617 -31.81 8.17 -25.81
C GLU A 617 -33.11 7.79 -26.51
N PHE A 618 -33.47 8.50 -27.57
CA PHE A 618 -34.70 8.30 -28.32
C PHE A 618 -34.39 8.27 -29.81
N VAL A 619 -34.87 7.24 -30.52
CA VAL A 619 -34.86 7.19 -31.97
C VAL A 619 -36.32 7.22 -32.42
N VAL A 620 -36.75 8.36 -32.95
CA VAL A 620 -38.09 8.52 -33.52
C VAL A 620 -38.02 8.16 -35.00
N ILE A 621 -38.63 7.04 -35.37
CA ILE A 621 -38.80 6.66 -36.78
C ILE A 621 -40.18 7.18 -37.22
N THR A 622 -40.19 8.24 -38.02
CA THR A 622 -41.42 8.75 -38.64
C THR A 622 -41.62 8.04 -39.97
N ILE A 623 -42.65 7.20 -40.06
CA ILE A 623 -43.05 6.55 -41.31
C ILE A 623 -44.16 7.42 -41.93
N GLN A 624 -43.87 8.03 -43.07
CA GLN A 624 -44.84 8.79 -43.85
C GLN A 624 -45.20 8.00 -45.11
N GLN A 625 -46.47 7.71 -45.30
CA GLN A 625 -46.97 7.13 -46.54
C GLN A 625 -47.04 8.23 -47.61
N VAL A 626 -46.20 8.12 -48.64
CA VAL A 626 -46.32 8.98 -49.82
C VAL A 626 -47.47 8.44 -50.65
N ILE A 627 -48.57 9.19 -50.74
CA ILE A 627 -49.60 8.96 -51.76
C ILE A 627 -49.10 9.67 -53.02
N GLY A 628 -48.33 8.95 -53.83
CA GLY A 628 -48.04 9.31 -55.21
C GLY A 628 -48.76 8.31 -56.10
N ASP A 629 -49.59 8.81 -57.03
CA ASP A 629 -50.11 8.01 -58.13
C ASP A 629 -48.94 7.33 -58.83
N LEU A 630 -48.86 6.01 -58.67
CA LEU A 630 -48.04 5.16 -59.53
C LEU A 630 -48.78 5.02 -60.86
N SER A 631 -48.65 6.03 -61.73
CA SER A 631 -48.91 5.91 -63.17
C SER A 631 -47.61 5.67 -63.91
#